data_AF-A0A1L4C2D9-F1
#
_entry.id   AF-A0A1L4C2D9-F1
#
_cell.length_a   1.000
_cell.length_b   1.000
_cell.length_c   1.000
_cell.angle_alpha   90.00
_cell.angle_beta   90.00
_cell.angle_gamma   90.00
#
_symmetry.space_group_name_H-M   'P 1'
#
loop_
_entity.id
_entity.type
_entity.pdbx_description
1 polymer ?
#
loop_
_entity_poly.entity_id
_entity_poly.type
_entity_poly.pdbx_seq_one_letter_code
_entity_poly.pdbx_strand_id
1 'polypeptide(L)'
;MISCTLIGAILGSFLVYYFKGEFPYEVLTGGIVATLFLTVIEVIKQKKKKNNVPEADERVIKNISRFFAYASHIFLGILFISLGVFTLLDKESISIFYLWILFFSYIWISGIGALIIKRK
;
A
#
# COMPACT_ATOMS: atom_id res chain seq x y z
N MET A 1 4.67 -4.77 -7.53
CA MET A 1 3.92 -3.49 -7.68
C MET A 1 2.87 -3.61 -8.78
N ILE A 2 3.24 -3.89 -10.04
CA ILE A 2 2.29 -4.09 -11.16
C ILE A 2 1.22 -5.14 -10.83
N SER A 3 1.63 -6.32 -10.35
CA SER A 3 0.72 -7.39 -9.92
C SER A 3 -0.20 -6.94 -8.78
N CYS A 4 0.33 -6.24 -7.78
CA CYS A 4 -0.46 -5.71 -6.66
C CYS A 4 -1.50 -4.67 -7.12
N THR A 5 -1.15 -3.81 -8.08
CA THR A 5 -2.07 -2.82 -8.67
C THR A 5 -3.23 -3.51 -9.37
N LEU A 6 -2.94 -4.53 -10.19
CA LEU A 6 -3.97 -5.29 -10.90
C LEU A 6 -4.87 -6.07 -9.93
N ILE A 7 -4.27 -6.80 -8.98
CA ILE A 7 -5.00 -7.56 -7.96
C ILE A 7 -5.87 -6.62 -7.13
N GLY A 8 -5.34 -5.47 -6.72
CA GLY A 8 -6.08 -4.47 -5.95
C GLY A 8 -7.27 -3.90 -6.72
N ALA A 9 -7.10 -3.61 -8.02
CA ALA A 9 -8.20 -3.14 -8.87
C ALA A 9 -9.29 -4.19 -9.07
N ILE A 10 -8.92 -5.45 -9.29
CA ILE A 10 -9.85 -6.57 -9.45
C ILE A 10 -10.61 -6.81 -8.13
N LEU A 11 -9.90 -6.96 -7.01
CA LEU A 11 -10.51 -7.19 -5.70
C LEU A 11 -11.40 -6.01 -5.28
N GLY A 12 -10.94 -4.77 -5.48
CA GLY A 12 -11.72 -3.58 -5.18
C GLY A 12 -13.00 -3.52 -6.01
N SER A 13 -12.92 -3.80 -7.31
CA SER A 13 -14.09 -3.82 -8.19
C SER A 13 -15.07 -4.93 -7.81
N PHE A 14 -14.55 -6.11 -7.47
CA PHE A 14 -15.34 -7.23 -6.98
C PHE A 14 -16.07 -6.91 -5.67
N LEU A 15 -15.38 -6.30 -4.70
CA LEU A 15 -15.98 -5.90 -3.42
C LEU A 15 -17.09 -4.87 -3.61
N VAL A 16 -16.86 -3.86 -4.46
CA VAL A 16 -17.90 -2.86 -4.77
C VAL A 16 -19.11 -3.51 -5.42
N TYR A 17 -18.91 -4.41 -6.39
CA TYR A 17 -20.00 -5.17 -6.99
C TYR A 17 -20.76 -6.01 -5.95
N TYR A 18 -20.05 -6.70 -5.06
CA TYR A 18 -20.66 -7.51 -4.01
C TYR A 18 -21.54 -6.69 -3.05
N PHE A 19 -21.09 -5.49 -2.66
CA PHE A 19 -21.84 -4.64 -1.71
C PHE A 19 -22.90 -3.75 -2.36
N LYS A 20 -22.70 -3.31 -3.60
CA LYS A 20 -23.59 -2.34 -4.28
C LYS A 20 -24.45 -2.94 -5.39
N GLY A 21 -24.18 -4.18 -5.81
CA GLY A 21 -24.88 -4.84 -6.93
C GLY A 21 -24.51 -4.33 -8.32
N GLU A 22 -23.87 -3.17 -8.43
CA GLU A 22 -23.42 -2.57 -9.68
C GLU A 22 -21.91 -2.71 -9.86
N PHE A 23 -21.49 -3.15 -11.05
CA PHE A 23 -20.07 -3.36 -11.32
C PHE A 23 -19.39 -2.02 -11.66
N PRO A 24 -18.34 -1.60 -10.92
CA PRO A 24 -17.69 -0.31 -11.14
C PRO A 24 -16.69 -0.37 -12.29
N TYR A 25 -17.18 -0.36 -13.52
CA TYR A 25 -16.33 -0.41 -14.72
C TYR A 25 -15.25 0.66 -14.72
N GLU A 26 -15.55 1.87 -14.24
CA GLU A 26 -14.60 2.97 -14.13
C GLU A 26 -13.36 2.60 -13.29
N VAL A 27 -13.56 1.93 -12.16
CA VAL A 27 -12.48 1.52 -11.25
C VAL A 27 -11.62 0.44 -11.88
N LEU A 28 -12.25 -0.58 -12.49
CA LEU A 28 -11.53 -1.65 -13.15
C LEU A 28 -10.70 -1.12 -14.33
N THR A 29 -11.32 -0.28 -15.17
CA THR A 29 -10.69 0.29 -16.35
C THR A 29 -9.50 1.18 -15.95
N GLY A 30 -9.68 2.03 -14.93
CA GLY A 30 -8.60 2.84 -14.37
C GLY A 30 -7.44 2.00 -13.85
N GLY A 31 -7.73 0.89 -13.14
CA GLY A 31 -6.72 -0.04 -12.65
C GLY A 31 -5.95 -0.76 -13.76
N ILE A 32 -6.63 -1.18 -14.83
CA ILE A 32 -5.99 -1.79 -16.02
C ILE A 32 -5.08 -0.77 -16.71
N VAL A 33 -5.57 0.45 -16.94
CA VAL A 33 -4.79 1.53 -17.57
C VAL A 33 -3.53 1.83 -16.77
N ALA A 34 -3.64 1.97 -15.45
CA ALA A 34 -2.49 2.19 -14.57
C ALA A 34 -1.48 1.02 -14.65
N THR A 35 -1.96 -0.22 -14.66
CA THR A 35 -1.12 -1.42 -14.79
C THR A 35 -0.35 -1.41 -16.11
N LEU A 36 -1.01 -1.00 -17.19
CA LEU A 36 -0.42 -0.92 -18.53
C LEU A 36 0.68 0.15 -18.59
N PHE A 37 0.44 1.34 -18.03
CA PHE A 37 1.45 2.39 -17.91
C PHE A 37 2.66 1.93 -17.08
N LEU A 38 2.43 1.32 -15.92
CA LEU A 38 3.51 0.81 -15.08
C LEU A 38 4.34 -0.27 -15.78
N THR A 39 3.69 -1.12 -16.58
CA THR A 39 4.36 -2.15 -17.38
C THR A 39 5.24 -1.53 -18.45
N VAL A 40 4.75 -0.53 -19.19
CA VAL A 40 5.55 0.21 -20.19
C VAL A 40 6.76 0.87 -19.55
N ILE A 41 6.58 1.55 -18.40
CA ILE A 41 7.67 2.18 -17.65
C ILE A 41 8.73 1.14 -17.26
N GLU A 42 8.31 -0.01 -16.73
CA GLU A 42 9.22 -1.08 -16.31
C GLU A 42 10.00 -1.66 -17.51
N VAL A 43 9.34 -1.88 -18.65
CA VAL A 43 10.00 -2.35 -19.87
C VAL A 43 11.04 -1.33 -20.38
N ILE A 44 10.69 -0.04 -20.41
CA ILE A 44 11.63 1.02 -20.82
C ILE A 44 12.83 1.05 -19.87
N LYS A 45 12.58 0.93 -18.57
CA LYS A 45 13.62 0.94 -17.54
C LYS A 45 14.56 -0.25 -17.66
N GLN A 46 14.03 -1.45 -17.91
CA GLN A 46 14.84 -2.63 -18.15
C GLN A 46 15.66 -2.51 -19.44
N LYS A 47 15.08 -1.97 -20.53
CA LYS A 47 15.83 -1.71 -21.77
C LYS A 47 16.95 -0.69 -21.60
N LYS A 48 16.80 0.29 -20.70
CA LYS A 48 17.84 1.29 -20.38
C LYS A 48 18.94 0.77 -19.45
N LYS A 49 18.76 -0.37 -18.78
CA LYS A 49 19.81 -0.93 -17.92
C LYS A 49 21.01 -1.35 -18.76
N LYS A 50 22.15 -0.72 -18.52
CA LYS A 50 23.41 -0.99 -19.22
C LYS A 50 24.05 -2.31 -18.78
N ASN A 51 23.84 -2.71 -17.52
CA ASN A 51 24.50 -3.86 -16.87
C ASN A 51 23.49 -4.65 -16.00
N ASN A 52 23.74 -5.93 -15.75
CA ASN A 52 22.93 -6.82 -14.90
C ASN A 52 23.13 -6.59 -13.38
N VAL A 53 23.61 -5.41 -12.98
CA VAL A 53 23.85 -5.11 -11.57
C VAL A 53 22.50 -4.90 -10.86
N PRO A 54 22.32 -5.44 -9.64
CA PRO A 54 21.15 -5.16 -8.82
C PRO A 54 20.94 -3.65 -8.68
N GLU A 55 19.68 -3.24 -8.71
CA GLU A 55 19.33 -1.82 -8.61
C GLU A 55 19.41 -1.28 -7.18
N ALA A 56 19.44 -2.20 -6.21
CA ALA A 56 19.57 -1.93 -4.80
C ALA A 56 20.52 -2.96 -4.20
N ASP A 57 21.50 -2.49 -3.43
CA ASP A 57 22.40 -3.36 -2.69
C ASP A 57 21.64 -4.10 -1.59
N GLU A 58 22.21 -5.22 -1.14
CA GLU A 58 21.67 -6.01 -0.02
C GLU A 58 21.42 -5.14 1.23
N ARG A 59 22.27 -4.13 1.44
CA ARG A 59 22.10 -3.16 2.53
C ARG A 59 20.81 -2.36 2.41
N VAL A 60 20.48 -1.89 1.20
CA VAL A 60 19.26 -1.12 0.94
C VAL A 60 18.04 -2.02 1.14
N ILE A 61 18.07 -3.24 0.63
CA ILE A 61 17.00 -4.22 0.81
C ILE A 61 16.77 -4.51 2.30
N LYS A 62 17.85 -4.72 3.06
CA LYS A 62 17.78 -4.99 4.51
C LYS A 62 17.23 -3.79 5.29
N ASN A 63 17.63 -2.57 4.94
CA ASN A 63 17.14 -1.35 5.59
C ASN A 63 15.66 -1.12 5.30
N ILE A 64 15.22 -1.30 4.05
CA ILE A 64 13.81 -1.19 3.67
C ILE A 64 12.98 -2.26 4.40
N SER A 65 13.46 -3.51 4.45
CA SER A 65 12.78 -4.60 5.17
C SER A 65 12.63 -4.30 6.66
N ARG A 66 13.71 -3.86 7.33
CA ARG A 66 13.66 -3.45 8.74
C ARG A 66 12.69 -2.30 8.97
N PHE A 67 12.69 -1.31 8.08
CA PHE A 67 11.77 -0.19 8.17
C PHE A 67 10.31 -0.64 8.12
N PHE A 68 9.93 -1.47 7.15
CA PHE A 68 8.57 -2.00 7.06
C PHE A 68 8.20 -2.84 8.28
N ALA A 69 9.13 -3.62 8.83
CA ALA A 69 8.91 -4.38 10.06
C ALA A 69 8.64 -3.45 11.26
N TYR A 70 9.45 -2.42 11.46
CA TYR A 70 9.21 -1.47 12.57
C TYR A 70 7.94 -0.65 12.36
N ALA A 71 7.71 -0.14 11.14
CA ALA A 71 6.53 0.65 10.81
C ALA A 71 5.23 -0.14 11.04
N SER A 72 5.17 -1.42 10.65
CA SER A 72 3.99 -2.26 10.85
C SER A 72 3.71 -2.55 12.33
N HIS A 73 4.74 -2.81 13.13
CA HIS A 73 4.57 -3.06 14.56
C HIS A 73 4.19 -1.79 15.32
N ILE A 74 4.78 -0.64 14.97
CA ILE A 74 4.38 0.66 15.53
C ILE A 74 2.92 0.95 15.19
N PHE A 75 2.52 0.74 13.93
CA PHE A 75 1.14 0.92 13.49
C PHE A 75 0.17 0.02 14.27
N LEU A 76 0.47 -1.27 14.38
CA LEU A 76 -0.33 -2.21 15.16
C LEU A 76 -0.40 -1.83 16.63
N GLY A 77 0.71 -1.36 17.21
CA GLY A 77 0.75 -0.86 18.58
C GLY A 77 -0.17 0.34 18.78
N ILE A 78 -0.11 1.33 17.88
CA ILE A 78 -1.00 2.50 17.91
C ILE A 78 -2.46 2.09 17.77
N LEU A 79 -2.77 1.20 16.82
CA LEU A 79 -4.13 0.70 16.61
C LEU A 79 -4.64 0.00 17.87
N PHE A 80 -3.84 -0.90 18.46
CA PHE A 80 -4.20 -1.66 19.64
C PHE A 80 -4.43 -0.77 20.86
N ILE A 81 -3.51 0.17 21.12
CA ILE A 81 -3.63 1.15 22.22
C ILE A 81 -4.87 2.02 22.01
N SER A 82 -5.10 2.52 20.79
CA SER A 82 -6.26 3.37 20.50
C SER A 82 -7.57 2.64 20.74
N LEU A 83 -7.69 1.37 20.28
CA LEU A 83 -8.85 0.53 20.56
C LEU A 83 -9.03 0.30 22.06
N GLY A 84 -7.95 -0.03 22.79
CA GLY A 84 -8.00 -0.21 24.24
C GLY A 84 -8.48 1.03 24.98
N VAL A 85 -8.00 2.22 24.60
CA VAL A 85 -8.44 3.49 25.19
C VAL A 85 -9.92 3.74 24.90
N PHE A 86 -10.41 3.52 23.68
CA PHE A 86 -11.82 3.68 23.37
C PHE A 86 -12.71 2.71 24.18
N THR A 87 -12.27 1.46 24.35
CA THR A 87 -12.97 0.50 25.20
C THR A 87 -13.03 0.95 26.66
N LEU A 88 -11.94 1.48 27.22
CA LEU A 88 -11.91 1.99 28.60
C LEU A 88 -12.74 3.26 28.81
N LEU A 89 -13.09 3.96 27.73
CA LEU A 89 -13.97 5.13 27.75
C LEU A 89 -15.45 4.77 27.48
N ASP A 90 -15.80 3.48 27.56
CA ASP A 90 -17.13 2.94 27.26
C ASP A 90 -17.66 3.37 25.88
N LYS A 91 -16.76 3.52 24.90
CA LYS A 91 -17.13 3.78 23.50
C LYS A 91 -17.37 2.46 22.80
N GLU A 92 -18.63 2.05 22.73
CA GLU A 92 -19.05 0.81 22.06
C GLU A 92 -18.88 0.83 20.53
N SER A 93 -18.82 2.02 19.93
CA SER A 93 -18.63 2.17 18.48
C SER A 93 -17.82 3.41 18.14
N ILE A 94 -17.06 3.30 17.05
CA ILE A 94 -16.32 4.40 16.43
C ILE A 94 -16.69 4.50 14.97
N SER A 95 -16.69 5.72 14.42
CA SER A 95 -16.88 5.90 13.00
C SER A 95 -15.75 5.22 12.22
N ILE A 96 -16.12 4.42 11.23
CA ILE A 96 -15.19 3.72 10.32
C ILE A 96 -14.29 4.73 9.59
N PHE A 97 -14.73 5.98 9.44
CA PHE A 97 -13.94 7.05 8.85
C PHE A 97 -12.60 7.28 9.58
N TYR A 98 -12.57 7.19 10.91
CA TYR A 98 -11.33 7.35 11.68
C TYR A 98 -10.34 6.21 11.43
N LEU A 99 -10.84 4.98 11.26
CA LEU A 99 -10.03 3.83 10.89
C LEU A 99 -9.42 4.03 9.49
N TRP A 100 -10.21 4.50 8.53
CA TRP A 100 -9.72 4.81 7.18
C TRP A 100 -8.58 5.83 7.20
N ILE A 101 -8.72 6.93 7.95
CA ILE A 101 -7.65 7.93 8.09
C ILE A 101 -6.37 7.27 8.60
N LEU A 102 -6.48 6.44 9.64
CA LEU A 102 -5.34 5.75 10.23
C LEU A 102 -4.65 4.84 9.20
N PHE A 103 -5.41 4.01 8.46
CA PHE A 103 -4.85 3.14 7.42
C PHE A 103 -4.22 3.92 6.27
N PHE A 104 -4.87 4.98 5.78
CA PHE A 104 -4.28 5.82 4.74
C PHE A 104 -2.99 6.47 5.24
N SER A 105 -2.96 7.00 6.45
CA SER A 105 -1.75 7.60 7.03
C SER A 105 -0.58 6.60 7.05
N TYR A 106 -0.85 5.34 7.43
CA TYR A 106 0.15 4.28 7.43
C TYR A 106 0.69 3.96 6.05
N ILE A 107 -0.18 3.87 5.04
CA ILE A 107 0.21 3.62 3.65
C ILE A 107 1.10 4.76 3.14
N TRP A 108 0.71 6.02 3.39
CA TRP A 108 1.47 7.19 2.97
C TRP A 108 2.83 7.28 3.67
N ILE A 109 2.88 7.13 5.00
CA ILE A 109 4.11 7.15 5.80
C ILE A 109 5.05 6.03 5.35
N SER A 110 4.52 4.82 5.17
CA SER A 110 5.33 3.67 4.75
C SER A 110 5.85 3.83 3.32
N GLY A 111 5.01 4.33 2.40
CA GLY A 111 5.41 4.59 1.02
C GLY A 111 6.50 5.66 0.91
N ILE A 112 6.29 6.82 1.54
CA ILE A 112 7.28 7.92 1.54
C ILE A 112 8.56 7.50 2.28
N GLY A 113 8.43 6.86 3.45
CA GLY A 113 9.57 6.40 4.24
C GLY A 113 10.44 5.40 3.49
N ALA A 114 9.83 4.45 2.76
CA ALA A 114 10.58 3.50 1.93
C ALA A 114 11.36 4.21 0.80
N LEU A 115 10.78 5.26 0.19
CA LEU A 115 11.48 6.06 -0.84
C LEU A 115 12.68 6.82 -0.26
N ILE A 116 12.57 7.35 0.96
CA ILE A 116 13.66 8.05 1.64
C ILE A 116 14.80 7.09 1.97
N ILE A 117 14.46 5.89 2.49
CA ILE A 117 15.47 4.88 2.86
C ILE A 117 16.16 4.29 1.64
N LYS A 118 15.45 4.11 0.53
CA LYS A 118 16.05 3.63 -0.72
C LYS A 118 17.15 4.55 -1.27
N ARG A 119 17.09 5.86 -0.96
CA ARG A 119 18.08 6.86 -1.42
C ARG A 119 19.36 6.90 -0.58
N LYS A 120 19.41 6.19 0.55
CA LYS A 120 20.56 6.11 1.46
C LYS A 120 21.26 4.76 1.35
#